data_AF-A0A949PI12-F1
#
_entry.id   AF-A0A949PI12-F1
#
_cell.length_a   1.000
_cell.length_b   1.000
_cell.length_c   1.000
_cell.angle_alpha   90.00
_cell.angle_beta   90.00
_cell.angle_gamma   90.00
#
_symmetry.space_group_name_H-M   'P 1'
#
loop_
_entity.id
_entity.type
_entity.pdbx_description
1 polymer ?
#
loop_
_entity_poly.entity_id
_entity_poly.type
_entity_poly.pdbx_seq_one_letter_code
_entity_poly.pdbx_strand_id
1 'polypeptide(L)'
;MLNTRLLAILILIPFTVLSAYALWDVGYIGIWDYQRHSSAGLQVIVDLVIAIALILVWLVPDARKAGKNPWPWVLLTLVTGSIGPLLYLVFRKGSAEKG
;
A
#
# COMPACT_ATOMS: atom_id res chain seq x y z
N MET A 1 -12.69 -4.90 20.17
CA MET A 1 -11.64 -5.41 19.24
C MET A 1 -11.71 -4.56 17.97
N LEU A 2 -10.61 -3.94 17.54
CA LEU A 2 -10.61 -3.01 16.40
C LEU A 2 -10.80 -3.79 15.08
N ASN A 3 -11.81 -3.43 14.29
CA ASN A 3 -12.07 -4.06 12.98
C ASN A 3 -10.91 -3.78 12.01
N THR A 4 -10.47 -4.77 11.22
CA THR A 4 -9.42 -4.59 10.19
C THR A 4 -9.71 -3.42 9.26
N ARG A 5 -11.00 -3.22 8.90
CA ARG A 5 -11.41 -2.09 8.06
C ARG A 5 -11.14 -0.75 8.76
N LEU A 6 -11.44 -0.66 10.06
CA LEU A 6 -11.21 0.55 10.85
C LEU A 6 -9.72 0.82 11.02
N LEU A 7 -8.92 -0.22 11.30
CA LEU A 7 -7.46 -0.11 11.37
C LEU A 7 -6.88 0.38 10.03
N ALA A 8 -7.34 -0.17 8.91
CA ALA A 8 -6.91 0.26 7.59
C ALA A 8 -7.22 1.73 7.32
N ILE A 9 -8.42 2.21 7.67
CA ILE A 9 -8.80 3.63 7.53
C ILE A 9 -7.92 4.52 8.40
N LEU A 10 -7.70 4.15 9.67
CA LEU A 10 -6.92 4.92 10.62
C LEU A 10 -5.45 5.07 10.19
N ILE A 11 -4.91 4.10 9.46
CA ILE A 11 -3.55 4.18 8.91
C ILE A 11 -3.55 4.91 7.56
N LEU A 12 -4.53 4.61 6.69
CA LEU A 12 -4.61 5.14 5.34
C LEU A 12 -4.71 6.66 5.33
N ILE A 13 -5.58 7.25 6.15
CA ILE A 13 -5.80 8.70 6.16
C ILE A 13 -4.50 9.47 6.47
N PRO A 14 -3.85 9.29 7.63
CA PRO A 14 -2.64 10.04 7.95
C PRO A 14 -1.49 9.75 6.99
N PHE A 15 -1.34 8.50 6.54
CA PHE A 15 -0.27 8.16 5.58
C PHE A 15 -0.49 8.78 4.20
N THR A 16 -1.75 8.87 3.75
CA THR A 16 -2.10 9.55 2.50
C THR A 16 -1.83 11.05 2.61
N VAL A 17 -2.16 11.68 3.75
CA VAL A 17 -1.86 13.10 4.00
C VAL A 17 -0.34 13.34 3.98
N LEU A 18 0.43 12.49 4.66
CA LEU A 18 1.89 12.58 4.66
C LEU A 18 2.47 12.41 3.26
N SER A 19 1.95 11.44 2.49
CA SER A 19 2.40 11.17 1.12
C SER A 19 2.06 12.32 0.17
N ALA A 20 0.88 12.93 0.31
CA ALA A 20 0.49 14.12 -0.45
C ALA A 20 1.38 15.33 -0.11
N TYR A 21 1.71 15.52 1.17
CA TYR A 21 2.64 16.56 1.60
C TYR A 21 4.04 16.36 1.01
N ALA A 22 4.60 15.14 1.10
CA ALA A 22 5.91 14.83 0.51
C ALA A 22 5.92 15.03 -1.01
N LEU A 23 4.83 14.65 -1.68
CA LEU A 23 4.68 14.86 -3.13
C LEU A 23 4.61 16.35 -3.48
N TRP A 24 3.98 17.17 -2.65
CA TRP A 24 3.94 18.63 -2.82
C TRP A 24 5.32 19.27 -2.61
N ASP A 25 6.07 18.80 -1.62
CA ASP A 25 7.35 19.37 -1.21
C ASP A 25 8.49 19.06 -2.18
N VAL A 26 8.68 17.77 -2.50
CA VAL A 26 9.84 17.30 -3.29
C VAL A 26 9.46 16.69 -4.65
N GLY A 27 8.16 16.56 -4.94
CA GLY A 27 7.69 15.88 -6.16
C GLY A 27 7.92 14.37 -6.14
N TYR A 28 7.35 13.65 -7.10
CA TYR A 28 7.43 12.19 -7.11
C TYR A 28 8.87 11.70 -7.29
N ILE A 29 9.62 12.34 -8.19
CA ILE A 29 11.02 11.98 -8.46
C ILE A 29 11.93 12.34 -7.28
N GLY A 30 11.70 13.46 -6.59
CA GLY A 30 12.52 13.88 -5.46
C GLY A 30 12.46 12.92 -4.27
N ILE A 31 11.32 12.25 -4.06
CA ILE A 31 11.18 11.20 -3.04
C ILE A 31 12.20 10.08 -3.27
N TRP A 32 12.38 9.64 -4.52
CA TRP A 32 13.33 8.58 -4.87
C TRP A 32 14.76 9.08 -4.88
N ASP A 33 14.97 10.31 -5.35
CA ASP A 33 16.30 10.89 -5.46
C ASP A 33 16.97 11.00 -4.10
N TYR A 34 16.24 11.46 -3.07
CA TYR A 34 16.74 11.58 -1.71
C TYR A 34 17.32 10.25 -1.17
N GLN A 35 16.69 9.12 -1.50
CA GLN A 35 17.12 7.82 -0.98
C GLN A 35 18.32 7.21 -1.71
N ARG A 36 18.64 7.67 -2.93
CA ARG A 36 19.80 7.15 -3.69
C ARG A 36 21.13 7.72 -3.22
N HIS A 37 21.11 8.80 -2.44
CA HIS A 37 22.32 9.48 -1.97
C HIS A 37 23.03 8.76 -0.82
N SER A 38 22.45 7.69 -0.25
CA SER A 38 23.08 6.92 0.83
C SER A 38 22.83 5.43 0.69
N SER A 39 23.75 4.61 1.22
CA SER A 39 23.59 3.15 1.31
C SER A 39 22.39 2.77 2.18
N ALA A 40 22.09 3.55 3.22
CA ALA A 40 20.91 3.37 4.06
C ALA A 40 19.61 3.60 3.27
N GLY A 41 19.53 4.66 2.47
CA GLY A 41 18.37 4.94 1.63
C GLY A 41 18.16 3.88 0.54
N LEU A 42 19.25 3.37 -0.05
CA LEU A 42 19.18 2.22 -0.97
C LEU A 42 18.64 0.97 -0.28
N GLN A 43 19.06 0.69 0.95
CA GLN A 43 18.53 -0.44 1.72
C GLN A 43 17.01 -0.29 1.96
N VAL A 44 16.53 0.92 2.27
CA VAL A 44 15.08 1.20 2.42
C VAL A 44 14.31 1.02 1.11
N ILE A 45 14.87 1.46 -0.03
CA ILE A 45 14.26 1.22 -1.35
C ILE A 45 14.12 -0.29 -1.62
N VAL A 46 15.19 -1.05 -1.37
CA VAL A 46 15.18 -2.51 -1.60
C VAL A 46 14.18 -3.19 -0.68
N ASP A 47 14.12 -2.80 0.59
CA ASP A 47 13.14 -3.30 1.55
C ASP A 47 11.71 -3.00 1.10
N LEU A 48 11.43 -1.78 0.62
CA LEU A 48 10.12 -1.40 0.07
C LEU A 48 9.72 -2.27 -1.12
N VAL A 49 10.64 -2.54 -2.06
CA VAL A 49 10.38 -3.40 -3.22
C VAL A 49 10.04 -4.83 -2.78
N ILE A 50 10.80 -5.37 -1.81
CA ILE A 50 10.55 -6.71 -1.24
C ILE A 50 9.19 -6.73 -0.54
N ALA A 51 8.89 -5.73 0.30
CA ALA A 51 7.62 -5.62 1.00
C ALA A 51 6.44 -5.58 0.03
N ILE A 52 6.52 -4.77 -1.04
CA ILE A 52 5.51 -4.72 -2.09
C ILE A 52 5.34 -6.11 -2.74
N ALA A 53 6.44 -6.78 -3.11
CA ALA A 53 6.37 -8.10 -3.72
C ALA A 53 5.67 -9.12 -2.81
N LEU A 54 6.03 -9.16 -1.52
CA LEU A 54 5.40 -10.03 -0.52
C LEU A 54 3.92 -9.73 -0.35
N ILE A 55 3.54 -8.45 -0.33
CA ILE A 55 2.13 -8.06 -0.24
C ILE A 55 1.37 -8.50 -1.49
N LEU A 56 1.94 -8.35 -2.69
CA LEU A 56 1.29 -8.76 -3.94
C LEU A 56 1.08 -10.28 -4.02
N VAL A 57 2.01 -11.08 -3.49
CA VAL A 57 1.88 -12.54 -3.37
C VAL A 57 0.62 -12.92 -2.57
N TRP A 58 0.26 -12.14 -1.55
CA TRP A 58 -0.97 -12.34 -0.78
C TRP A 58 -2.20 -11.71 -1.45
N LEU A 59 -2.09 -10.46 -1.92
CA LEU A 59 -3.19 -9.65 -2.41
C LEU A 59 -3.82 -10.25 -3.68
N VAL A 60 -3.00 -10.77 -4.60
CA VAL A 60 -3.50 -11.27 -5.89
C VAL A 60 -4.39 -12.52 -5.71
N PRO A 61 -3.97 -13.57 -4.98
CA PRO A 61 -4.86 -14.70 -4.67
C PRO A 61 -6.08 -14.30 -3.85
N ASP A 62 -5.93 -13.40 -2.87
CA ASP A 62 -7.04 -12.97 -2.01
C ASP A 62 -8.14 -12.25 -2.82
N ALA A 63 -7.76 -11.32 -3.68
CA ALA A 63 -8.68 -10.61 -4.57
C ALA A 63 -9.39 -11.57 -5.54
N ARG A 64 -8.66 -12.53 -6.10
CA ARG A 64 -9.22 -13.57 -6.98
C ARG A 64 -10.23 -14.45 -6.24
N LYS A 65 -9.93 -14.89 -5.02
CA LYS A 65 -10.85 -15.66 -4.17
C LYS A 65 -12.12 -14.87 -3.83
N ALA A 66 -12.00 -13.55 -3.70
CA ALA A 66 -13.12 -12.64 -3.50
C ALA A 66 -13.92 -12.33 -4.79
N GLY A 67 -13.57 -12.95 -5.93
CA GLY A 67 -14.22 -12.70 -7.23
C GLY A 67 -13.92 -11.32 -7.81
N LYS A 68 -12.89 -10.62 -7.33
CA LYS A 68 -12.49 -9.28 -7.76
C LYS A 68 -11.30 -9.34 -8.72
N ASN A 69 -11.25 -8.41 -9.67
CA ASN A 69 -10.06 -8.22 -10.50
C ASN A 69 -8.89 -7.68 -9.63
N PRO A 70 -7.73 -8.38 -9.54
CA PRO A 70 -6.61 -7.94 -8.74
C PRO A 70 -5.83 -6.76 -9.35
N TRP A 71 -5.86 -6.56 -10.67
CA TRP A 71 -4.97 -5.64 -11.37
C TRP A 71 -5.05 -4.17 -10.92
N PRO A 72 -6.24 -3.58 -10.65
CA PRO A 72 -6.32 -2.22 -10.11
C PRO A 72 -5.56 -2.06 -8.80
N TRP A 73 -5.64 -3.06 -7.92
CA TRP A 73 -4.95 -3.07 -6.63
C TRP A 73 -3.44 -3.28 -6.78
N VAL A 74 -3.03 -4.12 -7.73
CA VAL A 74 -1.62 -4.34 -8.06
C VAL A 74 -0.98 -3.04 -8.54
N LEU A 75 -1.59 -2.38 -9.53
CA LEU A 75 -1.08 -1.12 -10.08
C LEU A 75 -1.02 -0.02 -9.01
N LEU A 76 -2.07 0.08 -8.20
CA LEU A 76 -2.10 1.05 -7.11
C LEU A 76 -0.97 0.79 -6.10
N THR A 77 -0.76 -0.47 -5.70
CA THR A 77 0.32 -0.87 -4.78
C THR A 77 1.70 -0.56 -5.35
N LEU A 78 1.92 -0.81 -6.65
CA LEU A 78 3.21 -0.53 -7.28
C LEU A 78 3.54 0.96 -7.33
N VAL A 79 2.55 1.82 -7.55
CA VAL A 79 2.77 3.27 -7.65
C VAL A 79 2.81 3.95 -6.28
N THR A 80 2.00 3.48 -5.34
CA THR A 80 1.71 4.19 -4.07
C THR A 80 2.21 3.43 -2.83
N GLY A 81 2.86 2.29 -3.01
CA GLY A 81 3.29 1.43 -1.92
C GLY A 81 2.11 0.93 -1.10
N SER A 82 2.13 1.21 0.20
CA SER A 82 1.15 0.70 1.18
C SER A 82 -0.27 1.29 1.04
N ILE A 83 -0.46 2.39 0.31
CA ILE A 83 -1.80 2.96 0.06
C ILE A 83 -2.70 1.97 -0.68
N GLY A 84 -2.18 1.27 -1.69
CA GLY A 84 -2.94 0.27 -2.46
C GLY A 84 -3.52 -0.87 -1.62
N PRO A 85 -2.69 -1.58 -0.83
CA PRO A 85 -3.14 -2.64 0.06
C PRO A 85 -4.06 -2.13 1.18
N LEU A 86 -3.81 -0.94 1.72
CA LEU A 86 -4.69 -0.33 2.72
C LEU A 86 -6.08 -0.06 2.14
N LEU A 87 -6.17 0.53 0.95
CA LEU A 87 -7.44 0.71 0.25
C LEU A 87 -8.11 -0.64 -0.05
N TYR A 88 -7.34 -1.65 -0.48
CA TYR A 88 -7.88 -3.00 -0.70
C TYR A 88 -8.55 -3.56 0.58
N LEU A 89 -7.90 -3.41 1.75
CA LEU A 89 -8.46 -3.80 3.04
C LEU A 89 -9.71 -2.98 3.44
N VAL A 90 -9.83 -1.73 3.01
CA VAL A 90 -11.03 -0.91 3.24
C VAL A 90 -12.22 -1.38 2.42
N PHE A 91 -11.98 -1.80 1.16
CA PHE A 91 -13.02 -2.20 0.21
C PHE A 91 -13.27 -3.70 0.13
N ARG A 92 -12.45 -4.54 0.78
CA ARG A 92 -12.76 -5.96 0.91
C ARG A 92 -14.01 -6.10 1.79
N LYS A 93 -14.99 -6.88 1.33
CA LYS A 93 -16.08 -7.31 2.21
C LYS A 93 -15.44 -8.22 3.25
N GLY A 94 -15.52 -7.86 4.53
CA GLY A 94 -15.08 -8.74 5.60
C GLY A 94 -15.90 -10.01 5.54
N SER A 95 -15.29 -11.17 5.76
CA SER A 95 -15.96 -12.48 5.83
C SER A 95 -16.96 -12.63 6.99
N ALA A 96 -17.50 -11.52 7.52
CA ALA A 96 -18.42 -11.45 8.66
C ALA A 96 -19.89 -11.27 8.26
N GLU A 97 -20.26 -11.51 7.00
CA GLU A 97 -21.66 -11.53 6.53
C GLU A 97 -21.97 -12.82 5.75
N LYS A 98 -21.52 -13.95 6.28
CA LYS A 98 -22.15 -15.26 6.03
C LYS A 98 -22.35 -15.93 7.39
N GLY A 99 -23.29 -15.39 8.15
CA GLY A 99 -23.99 -16.10 9.22
C GLY A 99 -25.39 -16.43 8.69
#